data_AF-A0A6A9T0V4-F1
#
_entry.id   AF-A0A6A9T0V4-F1
#
_cell.length_a   1.000
_cell.length_b   1.000
_cell.length_c   1.000
_cell.angle_alpha   90.00
_cell.angle_beta   90.00
_cell.angle_gamma   90.00
#
_symmetry.space_group_name_H-M   'P 1'
#
loop_
_entity.id
_entity.type
_entity.pdbx_description
1 polymer ?
#
loop_
_entity_poly.entity_id
_entity_poly.type
_entity_poly.pdbx_seq_one_letter_code
_entity_poly.pdbx_strand_id
1 'polypeptide(L)' 'MSVSDDTGDDPAWFETAEEAPAYDLTFAYDDPEDPATVTIYPESATDRTTWLSVDADHAVSLADAR' A
#
# COMPACT_ATOMS: atom_id res chain seq x y z
N MET A 1 45.60 -8.96 22.55
CA MET A 1 44.57 -8.81 21.50
C MET A 1 43.33 -9.50 22.03
N SER A 2 42.36 -8.74 22.53
CA SER A 2 41.08 -9.28 22.99
C SER A 2 40.04 -8.85 21.97
N VAL A 3 39.42 -9.83 21.30
CA VAL A 3 38.29 -9.62 20.41
C VAL A 3 37.12 -9.22 21.29
N SER A 4 36.64 -7.99 21.13
CA SER A 4 35.40 -7.54 21.75
C SER A 4 34.26 -8.36 21.16
N ASP A 5 33.43 -8.88 22.06
CA ASP A 5 32.17 -9.56 21.79
C ASP A 5 31.30 -8.67 20.89
N ASP A 6 31.07 -9.15 19.67
CA ASP A 6 30.13 -8.58 18.71
C ASP A 6 28.73 -8.89 19.24
N THR A 7 28.27 -8.07 20.19
CA THR A 7 26.86 -8.06 20.59
C THR A 7 26.08 -7.72 19.35
N GLY A 8 25.46 -8.75 18.77
CA GLY A 8 24.62 -8.64 17.58
C GLY A 8 23.76 -7.40 17.67
N ASP A 9 24.02 -6.48 16.75
CA ASP A 9 23.13 -5.40 16.37
C ASP A 9 21.87 -6.10 15.84
N ASP A 10 21.00 -6.51 16.76
CA ASP A 10 19.68 -7.00 16.45
C ASP A 10 18.99 -5.79 15.81
N PRO A 11 18.70 -5.86 14.51
CA PRO A 11 18.37 -4.66 13.78
C PRO A 11 17.03 -4.15 14.30
N ALA A 12 17.05 -2.94 14.88
CA ALA A 12 15.95 -2.27 15.56
C ALA A 12 14.70 -1.98 14.69
N TRP A 13 14.53 -2.66 13.54
CA TRP A 13 13.28 -2.63 12.78
C TRP A 13 12.16 -3.44 13.43
N PHE A 14 12.45 -4.25 14.45
CA PHE A 14 11.42 -4.95 15.22
C PHE A 14 10.90 -4.19 16.45
N GLU A 15 11.51 -3.07 16.84
CA GLU A 15 11.21 -2.42 18.13
C GLU A 15 10.00 -1.48 18.13
N THR A 16 9.21 -1.39 17.04
CA THR A 16 7.95 -0.62 17.08
C THR A 16 6.95 -1.09 16.03
N ALA A 17 6.35 -2.26 16.21
CA ALA A 17 5.06 -2.57 15.57
C ALA A 17 3.89 -1.85 16.27
N GLU A 18 4.11 -0.69 16.91
CA GLU A 18 3.15 -0.06 17.82
C GLU A 18 2.02 0.70 17.14
N GLU A 19 2.00 0.79 15.81
CA GLU A 19 0.75 1.09 15.08
C GLU A 19 0.95 0.66 13.63
N ALA A 20 0.66 -0.61 13.33
CA ALA A 20 0.37 -0.94 11.94
C ALA A 20 -0.78 -0.01 11.50
N PRO A 21 -0.65 0.72 10.38
CA PRO A 21 -1.73 1.58 9.91
C PRO A 21 -3.02 0.74 9.88
N ALA A 22 -4.01 1.17 10.65
CA ALA A 22 -5.33 0.57 10.61
C ALA A 22 -5.91 0.89 9.24
N TYR A 23 -5.74 -0.02 8.30
CA TYR A 23 -6.35 0.13 6.99
C TYR A 23 -7.83 -0.16 7.16
N ASP A 24 -8.66 0.88 7.04
CA ASP A 24 -10.12 0.80 7.03
C ASP A 24 -10.58 0.08 5.74
N LEU A 25 -10.33 -1.23 5.70
CA LEU A 25 -10.66 -2.13 4.60
C LEU A 25 -11.89 -2.95 4.95
N THR A 26 -12.78 -3.05 3.98
CA THR A 26 -13.93 -3.94 3.99
C THR A 26 -13.79 -4.97 2.87
N PHE A 27 -14.67 -5.95 2.87
CA PHE A 27 -14.68 -7.01 1.88
C PHE A 27 -16.10 -7.35 1.43
N ALA A 28 -16.21 -7.83 0.20
CA ALA A 28 -17.44 -8.37 -0.35
C ALA A 28 -17.14 -9.70 -1.06
N TYR A 29 -18.02 -10.67 -0.85
CA TYR A 29 -18.02 -11.92 -1.61
C TYR A 29 -18.83 -11.75 -2.90
N ASP A 30 -18.42 -12.47 -3.94
CA ASP A 30 -19.17 -12.52 -5.19
C ASP A 30 -20.52 -13.24 -5.03
N ASP A 31 -20.52 -14.33 -4.25
CA ASP A 31 -21.71 -15.09 -3.89
C ASP A 31 -21.74 -15.36 -2.37
N PRO A 32 -22.88 -15.13 -1.67
CA PRO A 32 -22.97 -15.30 -0.23
C PRO A 32 -23.14 -16.75 0.24
N GLU A 33 -23.54 -17.67 -0.65
CA GLU A 33 -23.81 -19.09 -0.34
C GLU A 33 -22.64 -19.99 -0.76
N ASP A 34 -21.96 -19.68 -1.87
CA ASP A 34 -20.76 -20.39 -2.36
C ASP A 34 -19.74 -19.41 -3.02
N PRO A 35 -18.98 -18.64 -2.21
CA PRO A 35 -18.08 -17.62 -2.75
C PRO A 35 -16.88 -18.23 -3.49
N ALA A 36 -16.77 -17.96 -4.79
CA ALA A 36 -15.57 -18.27 -5.58
C ALA A 36 -14.50 -17.17 -5.53
N THR A 37 -14.84 -15.96 -5.12
CA THR A 37 -13.94 -14.79 -5.11
C THR A 37 -14.31 -13.82 -3.99
N VAL A 38 -13.30 -13.16 -3.42
CA VAL A 38 -13.42 -12.10 -2.42
C VAL A 38 -12.78 -10.82 -2.92
N THR A 39 -13.49 -9.70 -2.80
CA THR A 39 -12.98 -8.36 -3.13
C THR A 39 -12.72 -7.60 -1.84
N ILE A 40 -11.49 -7.09 -1.66
CA ILE A 40 -11.10 -6.25 -0.51
C ILE A 40 -10.95 -4.81 -1.00
N TYR A 41 -11.58 -3.85 -0.32
CA TYR A 41 -11.58 -2.44 -0.72
C TYR A 41 -11.67 -1.51 0.49
N PRO A 42 -11.20 -0.25 0.42
CA PRO A 42 -11.34 0.70 1.51
C PRO A 42 -12.81 1.06 1.76
N GLU A 43 -13.24 1.18 3.02
CA GLU A 43 -14.62 1.61 3.33
C GLU A 43 -14.92 3.01 2.77
N SER A 44 -13.90 3.87 2.80
CA SER A 44 -13.99 5.28 2.38
C SER A 44 -13.80 5.46 0.87
N ALA A 45 -13.66 4.38 0.09
CA ALA A 45 -13.57 4.45 -1.37
C ALA A 45 -14.95 4.76 -1.98
N THR A 46 -15.46 5.96 -1.70
CA THR A 46 -16.64 6.54 -2.35
C THR A 46 -16.32 6.92 -3.80
N ASP A 47 -15.07 7.22 -4.11
CA ASP A 47 -14.62 7.62 -5.44
C ASP A 47 -14.09 6.42 -6.23
N ARG A 48 -15.01 5.64 -6.82
CA ARG A 48 -14.64 4.50 -7.68
C ARG A 48 -13.94 4.89 -8.99
N THR A 49 -13.79 6.18 -9.29
CA THR A 49 -12.92 6.70 -10.35
C THR A 49 -12.75 8.20 -10.13
N THR A 50 -11.59 8.65 -9.64
CA THR A 50 -11.22 10.06 -9.80
C THR A 50 -10.90 10.29 -11.27
N TRP A 51 -11.83 10.94 -11.98
CA TRP A 51 -11.58 11.37 -13.35
C TRP A 51 -10.56 12.50 -13.34
N LEU A 52 -9.35 12.20 -13.77
CA LEU A 52 -8.32 13.20 -14.00
C LEU A 52 -8.48 13.74 -15.42
N SER A 53 -8.89 14.99 -15.57
CA SER A 53 -8.80 15.70 -16.85
C SER A 53 -7.40 16.28 -17.00
N VAL A 54 -6.66 15.85 -18.03
CA VAL A 54 -5.38 16.42 -18.40
C VAL A 54 -5.55 17.27 -19.65
N ASP A 55 -4.94 18.45 -19.66
CA ASP A 55 -4.87 19.28 -20.84
C ASP A 55 -3.87 18.66 -21.83
N ALA A 56 -4.37 18.22 -22.98
CA ALA A 56 -3.55 17.52 -23.96
C ALA A 56 -2.59 18.48 -24.71
N ASP A 57 -2.93 19.77 -24.82
CA ASP A 57 -2.11 20.77 -25.48
C ASP A 57 -0.82 21.08 -24.68
N HIS A 58 -0.85 20.84 -23.37
CA HIS A 58 0.29 20.99 -22.47
C HIS A 58 0.98 19.66 -22.09
N ALA A 59 0.56 18.53 -22.67
CA ALA A 59 1.19 17.24 -22.41
C ALA A 59 2.56 17.15 -23.13
N VAL A 60 3.62 16.87 -22.37
CA VAL A 60 4.96 16.59 -22.91
C VAL A 60 5.18 15.09 -23.07
N SER A 61 5.96 14.70 -24.07
CA SER A 61 6.31 13.28 -24.24
C SER A 61 7.22 12.82 -23.10
N LEU A 62 7.10 11.55 -22.71
CA LEU A 62 7.96 10.98 -21.67
C LEU A 62 9.46 11.05 -22.03
N ALA A 63 9.79 11.06 -23.33
CA ALA A 63 11.15 11.19 -23.81
C ALA A 63 11.72 12.61 -23.60
N ASP A 64 10.86 13.63 -23.61
CA ASP A 64 11.24 15.04 -23.38
C ASP A 64 11.30 15.40 -21.88
N ALA A 65 10.78 14.54 -21.00
CA ALA A 65 10.70 14.76 -19.55
C ALA A 65 11.95 14.27 -18.76
N ARG A 66 12.99 13.79 -19.44
CA ARG A 66 14.23 13.25 -18.84
C ARG A 66 15.39 14.22 -18.97
#